data_AF-A0A0K1QAG6-F1
#
_entry.id   AF-A0A0K1QAG6-F1
#
_cell.length_a   1.000
_cell.length_b   1.000
_cell.length_c   1.000
_cell.angle_alpha   90.00
_cell.angle_beta   90.00
_cell.angle_gamma   90.00
#
_symmetry.space_group_name_H-M   'P 1'
#
loop_
_entity.id
_entity.type
_entity.pdbx_description
1 polymer ?
#
loop_
_entity_poly.entity_id
_entity_poly.type
_entity_poly.pdbx_seq_one_letter_code
_entity_poly.pdbx_strand_id
1 'polypeptide(L)'
;MASSSSSSSPSSSSSAERAAVGPELRAALVAMVRKRVPESDVEDIVQSALAEAFESPHAPKEPDALRRWIFGVAKNKVVDFHRRAGRETFELPDVPDAPAPHTEADLLRWAKRHLPEGDEARTTLDWMLREGDGEKLESIAASEKLPAPRVRQRVSRLRRHLKTHWAREVALLAALGVVITAIVIWVVRRPSEEPIAPNIHPEPSAEPMKMAGELRRSALATCDSATDDGGWKACLEGLDRAKALDPAGDNTPAVQTARRSAEEHLAPRRGPTKDDNITPPPVPTSKFDPLDSKSGPVFSKKATPAPSAIPTPTGMPKAAPKPTPTEPPPMPQKKSSIDSMTPPGLESVTGSGSGGGSGVGVGSKASSAKMAGSKSVAKPAPKKGGSKADYGGSSL
;
A
#
# COMPACT_ATOMS: atom_id res chain seq x y z
N MET A 1 -51.74 54.33 -30.52
CA MET A 1 -51.10 53.00 -30.55
C MET A 1 -50.22 52.90 -29.32
N ALA A 2 -50.75 52.29 -28.25
CA ALA A 2 -50.08 52.19 -26.96
C ALA A 2 -49.30 50.88 -26.89
N SER A 3 -48.00 50.97 -26.67
CA SER A 3 -47.10 49.85 -26.45
C SER A 3 -47.20 49.39 -25.00
N SER A 4 -47.72 48.19 -24.77
CA SER A 4 -47.70 47.52 -23.47
C SER A 4 -46.40 46.73 -23.33
N SER A 5 -45.46 47.25 -22.56
CA SER A 5 -44.27 46.51 -22.11
C SER A 5 -44.65 45.66 -20.89
N SER A 6 -44.76 44.35 -21.08
CA SER A 6 -44.93 43.39 -19.99
C SER A 6 -43.59 43.18 -19.27
N SER A 7 -43.45 43.80 -18.11
CA SER A 7 -42.38 43.53 -17.13
C SER A 7 -42.68 42.23 -16.37
N SER A 8 -42.01 41.14 -16.72
CA SER A 8 -42.03 39.88 -15.97
C SER A 8 -41.04 39.95 -14.79
N SER A 9 -41.58 39.81 -13.58
CA SER A 9 -40.83 39.81 -12.31
C SER A 9 -39.91 38.57 -12.16
N PRO A 10 -38.60 38.72 -11.90
CA PRO A 10 -37.66 37.60 -11.69
C PRO A 10 -37.50 37.12 -10.23
N SER A 11 -38.37 37.51 -9.29
CA SER A 11 -38.08 37.36 -7.84
C SER A 11 -38.39 35.97 -7.22
N SER A 12 -39.18 35.11 -7.87
CA SER A 12 -39.58 33.82 -7.27
C SER A 12 -38.58 32.68 -7.53
N SER A 13 -37.89 32.67 -8.68
CA SER A 13 -36.94 31.59 -9.02
C SER A 13 -35.65 31.65 -8.20
N SER A 14 -35.12 32.84 -7.91
CA SER A 14 -33.87 32.98 -7.15
C SER A 14 -33.97 32.50 -5.70
N SER A 15 -35.17 32.55 -5.12
CA SER A 15 -35.39 32.17 -3.71
C SER A 15 -35.45 30.65 -3.54
N ALA A 16 -36.07 29.94 -4.49
CA ALA A 16 -36.11 28.48 -4.51
C ALA A 16 -34.74 27.86 -4.83
N GLU A 17 -33.98 28.48 -5.74
CA GLU A 17 -32.63 28.06 -6.10
C GLU A 17 -31.64 28.26 -4.94
N ARG A 18 -31.74 29.38 -4.21
CA ARG A 18 -30.99 29.61 -2.97
C ARG A 18 -31.35 28.63 -1.85
N ALA A 19 -32.61 28.19 -1.76
CA ALA A 19 -33.03 27.16 -0.80
C ALA A 19 -32.52 25.76 -1.19
N ALA A 20 -32.37 25.49 -2.49
CA ALA A 20 -31.80 24.24 -2.99
C ALA A 20 -30.31 24.11 -2.64
N VAL A 21 -29.55 25.21 -2.76
CA VAL A 21 -28.11 25.32 -2.43
C VAL A 21 -27.91 25.90 -1.02
N GLY A 22 -28.56 25.28 -0.04
CA GLY A 22 -28.47 25.68 1.37
C GLY A 22 -27.25 25.08 2.12
N PRO A 23 -27.03 25.48 3.38
CA PRO A 23 -25.93 24.98 4.21
C PRO A 23 -25.96 23.45 4.40
N GLU A 24 -27.16 22.85 4.41
CA GLU A 24 -27.35 21.40 4.49
C GLU A 24 -26.76 20.66 3.28
N LEU A 25 -26.94 21.20 2.07
CA LEU A 25 -26.36 20.61 0.86
C LEU A 25 -24.83 20.70 0.91
N ARG A 26 -24.30 21.85 1.32
CA ARG A 26 -22.86 22.04 1.49
C ARG A 26 -22.28 21.06 2.52
N ALA A 27 -22.91 20.90 3.68
CA ALA A 27 -22.49 19.95 4.70
C ALA A 27 -22.49 18.50 4.17
N ALA A 28 -23.53 18.13 3.42
CA ALA A 28 -23.61 16.82 2.79
C ALA A 28 -22.53 16.60 1.72
N LEU A 29 -22.21 17.63 0.91
CA LEU A 29 -21.11 17.58 -0.06
C LEU A 29 -19.75 17.45 0.62
N VAL A 30 -19.47 18.25 1.66
CA VAL A 30 -18.25 18.16 2.47
C VAL A 30 -18.09 16.75 3.05
N ALA A 31 -19.13 16.22 3.70
CA ALA A 31 -19.11 14.87 4.25
C ALA A 31 -18.88 13.79 3.17
N MET A 32 -19.38 14.02 1.95
CA MET A 32 -19.23 13.12 0.81
C MET A 32 -17.83 13.16 0.19
N VAL A 33 -17.23 14.35 0.10
CA VAL A 33 -15.91 14.60 -0.48
C VAL A 33 -14.81 14.19 0.49
N ARG A 34 -14.93 14.55 1.78
CA ARG A 34 -13.97 14.21 2.85
C ARG A 34 -13.66 12.71 2.97
N LYS A 35 -14.61 11.86 2.59
CA LYS A 35 -14.41 10.39 2.56
C LYS A 35 -13.49 9.90 1.43
N ARG A 36 -13.06 10.77 0.50
CA ARG A 36 -12.43 10.39 -0.77
C ARG A 36 -11.18 11.20 -1.16
N VAL A 37 -10.91 12.29 -0.45
CA VAL A 37 -9.77 13.19 -0.71
C VAL A 37 -9.17 13.68 0.62
N PRO A 38 -7.91 14.15 0.65
CA PRO A 38 -7.30 14.74 1.85
C PRO A 38 -8.09 15.96 2.36
N GLU A 39 -8.02 16.22 3.67
CA GLU A 39 -8.76 17.31 4.31
C GLU A 39 -8.47 18.68 3.67
N SER A 40 -7.22 18.90 3.24
CA SER A 40 -6.78 20.13 2.57
C SER A 40 -7.54 20.44 1.28
N ASP A 41 -7.96 19.43 0.54
CA ASP A 41 -8.57 19.57 -0.80
C ASP A 41 -10.11 19.52 -0.77
N VAL A 42 -10.70 19.22 0.40
CA VAL A 42 -12.15 19.05 0.53
C VAL A 42 -12.88 20.33 0.17
N GLU A 43 -12.44 21.46 0.72
CA GLU A 43 -13.11 22.74 0.52
C GLU A 43 -12.99 23.21 -0.94
N ASP A 44 -11.80 23.09 -1.53
CA ASP A 44 -11.53 23.49 -2.92
C ASP A 44 -12.38 22.70 -3.92
N ILE A 45 -12.55 21.39 -3.69
CA ILE A 45 -13.38 20.53 -4.54
C ILE A 45 -14.86 20.88 -4.39
N VAL A 46 -15.33 21.13 -3.16
CA VAL A 46 -16.73 21.53 -2.92
C VAL A 46 -17.02 22.89 -3.56
N GLN A 47 -16.12 23.86 -3.40
CA GLN A 47 -16.24 25.18 -4.03
C GLN A 47 -16.23 25.07 -5.56
N SER A 48 -15.31 24.30 -6.12
CA SER A 48 -15.24 24.07 -7.57
C SER A 48 -16.49 23.41 -8.14
N ALA A 49 -17.09 22.46 -7.39
CA ALA A 49 -18.33 21.80 -7.81
C ALA A 49 -19.53 22.75 -7.77
N LEU A 50 -19.61 23.60 -6.75
CA LEU A 50 -20.68 24.60 -6.64
C LEU A 50 -20.51 25.71 -7.69
N ALA A 51 -19.29 26.18 -7.95
CA ALA A 51 -19.01 27.17 -9.00
C ALA A 51 -19.42 26.64 -10.39
N GLU A 52 -19.00 25.42 -10.74
CA GLU A 52 -19.42 24.78 -12.00
C GLU A 52 -20.94 24.60 -12.07
N ALA A 53 -21.57 24.29 -10.93
CA ALA A 53 -23.01 24.15 -10.88
C ALA A 53 -23.76 25.45 -11.18
N PHE A 54 -23.26 26.58 -10.69
CA PHE A 54 -23.85 27.91 -10.95
C PHE A 54 -23.57 28.44 -12.35
N GLU A 55 -22.43 28.08 -12.95
CA GLU A 55 -22.06 28.53 -14.29
C GLU A 55 -22.66 27.68 -15.41
N SER A 56 -23.13 26.47 -15.09
CA SER A 56 -23.60 25.52 -16.10
C SER A 56 -24.97 25.92 -16.69
N PRO A 57 -25.08 26.11 -18.02
CA PRO A 57 -26.36 26.39 -18.67
C PRO A 57 -27.30 25.17 -18.69
N HIS A 58 -26.80 23.99 -18.30
CA HIS A 58 -27.55 22.73 -18.30
C HIS A 58 -28.04 22.32 -16.89
N ALA A 59 -27.89 23.18 -15.89
CA ALA A 59 -28.36 22.91 -14.54
C ALA A 59 -29.90 22.73 -14.50
N PRO A 60 -30.42 21.64 -13.89
CA PRO A 60 -31.86 21.46 -13.72
C PRO A 60 -32.49 22.56 -12.86
N LYS A 61 -33.69 23.03 -13.21
CA LYS A 61 -34.41 24.09 -12.47
C LYS A 61 -35.15 23.57 -11.23
N GLU A 62 -35.42 22.28 -11.18
CA GLU A 62 -36.11 21.65 -10.06
C GLU A 62 -35.13 21.38 -8.91
N PRO A 63 -35.44 21.75 -7.66
CA PRO A 63 -34.48 21.75 -6.55
C PRO A 63 -33.91 20.36 -6.24
N ASP A 64 -34.72 19.31 -6.30
CA ASP A 64 -34.26 17.94 -6.03
C ASP A 64 -33.43 17.35 -7.18
N ALA A 65 -33.75 17.73 -8.42
CA ALA A 65 -32.95 17.36 -9.59
C ALA A 65 -31.60 18.09 -9.58
N LEU A 66 -31.60 19.37 -9.21
CA LEU A 66 -30.42 20.21 -9.05
C LEU A 66 -29.48 19.62 -7.98
N ARG A 67 -30.01 19.25 -6.81
CA ARG A 67 -29.23 18.60 -5.75
C ARG A 67 -28.55 17.32 -6.22
N ARG A 68 -29.29 16.40 -6.85
CA ARG A 68 -28.73 15.15 -7.40
C ARG A 68 -27.67 15.43 -8.46
N TRP A 69 -27.90 16.43 -9.30
CA TRP A 69 -26.96 16.82 -10.35
C TRP A 69 -25.67 17.41 -9.76
N ILE A 70 -25.73 18.29 -8.75
CA ILE A 70 -24.56 18.83 -8.04
C ILE A 70 -23.73 17.70 -7.40
N PHE A 71 -24.35 16.68 -6.82
CA PHE A 71 -23.63 15.50 -6.33
C PHE A 71 -22.91 14.74 -7.46
N GLY A 72 -23.47 14.73 -8.68
CA GLY A 72 -22.81 14.21 -9.87
C GLY A 72 -21.57 15.02 -10.24
N VAL A 73 -21.69 16.35 -10.30
CA VAL A 73 -20.56 17.27 -10.56
C VAL A 73 -19.45 17.08 -9.52
N ALA A 74 -19.79 17.03 -8.23
CA ALA A 74 -18.82 16.82 -7.16
C ALA A 74 -18.08 15.48 -7.28
N LYS A 75 -18.77 14.39 -7.66
CA LYS A 75 -18.12 13.10 -7.93
C LYS A 75 -17.12 13.19 -9.09
N ASN A 76 -17.48 13.89 -10.16
CA ASN A 76 -16.58 14.10 -11.30
C ASN A 76 -15.34 14.92 -10.88
N LYS A 77 -15.53 15.98 -10.07
CA LYS A 77 -14.40 16.75 -9.51
C LYS A 77 -13.45 15.89 -8.67
N VAL A 78 -13.97 14.95 -7.87
CA VAL A 78 -13.14 13.99 -7.12
C VAL A 78 -12.37 13.06 -8.06
N VAL A 79 -13.00 12.55 -9.12
CA VAL A 79 -12.31 11.73 -10.14
C VAL A 79 -11.21 12.55 -10.83
N ASP A 80 -11.49 13.80 -11.16
CA ASP A 80 -10.53 14.71 -11.78
C ASP A 80 -9.36 15.06 -10.86
N PHE A 81 -9.61 15.22 -9.56
CA PHE A 81 -8.57 15.38 -8.55
C PHE A 81 -7.61 14.19 -8.58
N HIS A 82 -8.11 12.96 -8.50
CA HIS A 82 -7.26 11.76 -8.55
C HIS A 82 -6.54 11.59 -9.90
N ARG A 83 -7.18 11.99 -11.00
CA ARG A 83 -6.57 11.99 -12.33
C ARG A 83 -5.49 13.06 -12.48
N ARG A 84 -5.58 14.18 -11.77
CA ARG A 84 -4.57 15.25 -11.71
C ARG A 84 -3.45 14.91 -10.75
N ALA A 85 -3.75 14.41 -9.55
CA ALA A 85 -2.76 13.93 -8.59
C ALA A 85 -1.88 12.79 -9.15
N GLY A 86 -2.41 11.97 -10.08
CA GLY A 86 -1.61 10.99 -10.82
C GLY A 86 -0.70 11.57 -11.92
N ARG A 87 -0.81 12.88 -12.24
CA ARG A 87 -0.01 13.57 -13.28
C ARG A 87 0.85 14.71 -12.72
N GLU A 88 0.40 15.36 -11.66
CA GLU A 88 1.20 16.29 -10.87
C GLU A 88 2.12 15.46 -9.98
N THR A 89 3.33 15.20 -10.48
CA THR A 89 4.48 14.87 -9.65
C THR A 89 4.61 15.95 -8.58
N PHE A 90 4.13 15.62 -7.39
CA PHE A 90 4.36 16.35 -6.15
C PHE A 90 5.86 16.72 -6.10
N GLU A 91 6.21 17.98 -5.85
CA GLU A 91 7.56 18.32 -5.39
C GLU A 91 7.76 17.59 -4.05
N LEU A 92 8.34 16.39 -4.11
CA LEU A 92 8.69 15.64 -2.92
C LEU A 92 9.74 16.46 -2.17
N PRO A 93 9.64 16.59 -0.82
CA PRO A 93 10.81 16.86 0.00
C PRO A 93 11.90 15.87 -0.40
N ASP A 94 13.17 16.29 -0.41
CA ASP A 94 14.35 15.48 -0.76
C ASP A 94 14.43 14.22 0.14
N VAL A 95 13.66 13.20 -0.22
CA VAL A 95 13.72 11.86 0.33
C VAL A 95 14.76 11.18 -0.55
N PRO A 96 15.87 10.67 0.03
CA PRO A 96 16.94 10.08 -0.76
C PRO A 96 16.35 9.05 -1.71
N ASP A 97 16.72 9.16 -3.00
CA ASP A 97 16.29 8.30 -4.10
C ASP A 97 16.28 6.83 -3.68
N ALA A 98 15.16 6.36 -3.14
CA ALA A 98 14.85 4.95 -3.18
C ALA A 98 14.62 4.69 -4.67
N PRO A 99 15.47 3.89 -5.33
CA PRO A 99 15.33 3.67 -6.77
C PRO A 99 13.91 3.22 -7.04
N ALA A 100 13.29 3.76 -8.11
CA ALA A 100 12.03 3.25 -8.62
C ALA A 100 12.09 1.71 -8.60
N PRO A 101 11.01 1.01 -8.20
CA PRO A 101 11.07 -0.43 -7.90
C PRO A 101 11.56 -1.30 -9.06
N HIS A 102 11.68 -0.74 -10.27
CA HIS A 102 12.34 -1.34 -11.41
C HIS A 102 13.34 -0.35 -12.00
N THR A 103 14.63 -0.66 -11.88
CA THR A 103 15.69 0.09 -12.56
C THR A 103 15.66 -0.21 -14.05
N GLU A 104 16.24 0.66 -14.89
CA GLU A 104 16.42 0.40 -16.33
C GLU A 104 17.09 -0.98 -16.57
N ALA A 105 18.02 -1.36 -15.69
CA ALA A 105 18.66 -2.66 -15.69
C ALA A 105 17.69 -3.84 -15.52
N ASP A 106 16.60 -3.66 -14.76
CA ASP A 106 15.58 -4.69 -14.56
C ASP A 106 14.72 -4.91 -15.81
N LEU A 107 14.36 -3.83 -16.50
CA LEU A 107 13.67 -3.89 -17.79
C LEU A 107 14.53 -4.57 -18.86
N LEU A 108 15.81 -4.23 -18.93
CA LEU A 108 16.77 -4.88 -19.83
C LEU A 108 16.94 -6.37 -19.52
N ARG A 109 17.01 -6.73 -18.23
CA ARG A 109 17.10 -8.13 -17.80
C ARG A 109 15.83 -8.90 -18.14
N TRP A 110 14.66 -8.29 -17.97
CA TRP A 110 13.38 -8.87 -18.37
C TRP A 110 13.31 -9.06 -19.89
N ALA A 111 13.70 -8.06 -20.68
CA ALA A 111 13.68 -8.14 -22.14
C ALA A 111 14.59 -9.25 -22.65
N LYS A 112 15.81 -9.36 -22.11
CA LYS A 112 16.78 -10.42 -22.45
C LYS A 112 16.26 -11.83 -22.16
N ARG A 113 15.50 -12.02 -21.08
CA ARG A 113 14.88 -13.32 -20.72
C ARG A 113 13.75 -13.74 -21.67
N HIS A 114 13.08 -12.77 -22.30
CA HIS A 114 11.92 -12.98 -23.16
C HIS A 114 12.24 -12.77 -24.64
N LEU A 115 13.51 -12.84 -25.03
CA LEU A 115 13.88 -12.85 -26.44
C LEU A 115 13.54 -14.21 -27.07
N PRO A 116 13.11 -14.24 -28.35
CA PRO A 116 13.06 -15.49 -29.10
C PRO A 116 14.46 -16.08 -29.22
N GLU A 117 14.54 -17.42 -29.34
CA GLU A 117 15.81 -18.12 -29.47
C GLU A 117 16.60 -17.67 -30.71
N GLY A 118 17.91 -17.57 -30.56
CA GLY A 118 18.85 -17.20 -31.62
C GLY A 118 19.54 -15.87 -31.42
N ASP A 119 20.77 -15.77 -31.94
CA ASP A 119 21.60 -14.56 -31.79
C ASP A 119 21.01 -13.34 -32.50
N GLU A 120 20.22 -13.57 -33.55
CA GLU A 120 19.52 -12.50 -34.27
C GLU A 120 18.60 -11.66 -33.37
N ALA A 121 17.98 -12.25 -32.35
CA ALA A 121 17.09 -11.54 -31.43
C ALA A 121 17.86 -10.56 -30.54
N ARG A 122 19.07 -10.97 -30.09
CA ARG A 122 19.95 -10.15 -29.25
C ARG A 122 20.49 -8.95 -30.03
N THR A 123 20.93 -9.17 -31.27
CA THR A 123 21.36 -8.07 -32.15
C THR A 123 20.21 -7.10 -32.45
N THR A 124 19.00 -7.64 -32.66
CA THR A 124 17.82 -6.78 -32.90
C THR A 124 17.44 -5.97 -31.66
N LEU A 125 17.62 -6.53 -30.44
CA LEU A 125 17.43 -5.81 -29.19
C LEU A 125 18.45 -4.67 -29.06
N ASP A 126 19.72 -4.91 -29.38
CA ASP A 126 20.77 -3.88 -29.39
C ASP A 126 20.41 -2.71 -30.32
N TRP A 127 19.96 -3.00 -31.54
CA TRP A 127 19.48 -1.96 -32.46
C TRP A 127 18.30 -1.14 -31.90
N MET A 128 17.42 -1.79 -31.14
CA MET A 128 16.28 -1.12 -30.52
C MET A 128 16.70 -0.23 -29.33
N LEU A 129 17.77 -0.60 -28.61
CA LEU A 129 18.35 0.24 -27.56
C LEU A 129 19.03 1.48 -28.15
N ARG A 130 19.85 1.29 -29.20
CA ARG A 130 20.46 2.40 -29.95
C ARG A 130 19.42 3.32 -30.58
N GLU A 131 18.31 2.78 -31.08
CA GLU A 131 17.16 3.59 -31.55
C GLU A 131 16.56 4.42 -30.40
N GLY A 132 16.47 3.85 -29.19
CA GLY A 132 16.04 4.55 -27.97
C GLY A 132 16.98 5.67 -27.54
N ASP A 133 18.29 5.50 -27.76
CA ASP A 133 19.33 6.51 -27.52
C ASP A 133 19.34 7.63 -28.59
N GLY A 134 18.46 7.55 -29.59
CA GLY A 134 18.27 8.56 -30.63
C GLY A 134 18.97 8.26 -31.96
N GLU A 135 19.60 7.09 -32.11
CA GLU A 135 20.19 6.69 -33.39
C GLU A 135 19.10 6.27 -34.40
N LYS A 136 19.13 6.85 -35.60
CA LYS A 136 18.17 6.50 -36.65
C LYS A 136 18.43 5.08 -37.17
N LEU A 137 17.36 4.31 -37.41
CA LEU A 137 17.47 2.93 -37.93
C LEU A 137 18.23 2.82 -39.25
N GLU A 138 18.26 3.89 -40.06
CA GLU A 138 19.03 3.95 -41.30
C GLU A 138 20.54 4.04 -41.04
N SER A 139 20.95 4.72 -39.96
CA SER A 139 22.36 4.78 -39.50
C SER A 139 22.81 3.40 -39.04
N ILE A 140 21.98 2.74 -38.23
CA ILE A 140 22.24 1.37 -37.75
C ILE A 140 22.33 0.39 -38.93
N ALA A 141 21.43 0.50 -39.90
CA ALA A 141 21.45 -0.32 -41.11
C ALA A 141 22.75 -0.11 -41.92
N ALA A 142 23.22 1.12 -42.04
CA ALA A 142 24.48 1.44 -42.72
C ALA A 142 25.69 0.86 -41.97
N SER A 143 25.75 0.99 -40.63
CA SER A 143 26.86 0.44 -39.82
C SER A 143 26.89 -1.09 -39.82
N GLU A 144 25.72 -1.73 -39.79
CA GLU A 144 25.56 -3.19 -39.78
C GLU A 144 25.63 -3.81 -41.18
N LYS A 145 25.72 -2.97 -42.24
CA LYS A 145 25.72 -3.40 -43.65
C LYS A 145 24.48 -4.22 -44.02
N LEU A 146 23.32 -3.82 -43.48
CA LEU A 146 22.03 -4.45 -43.74
C LEU A 146 21.08 -3.50 -44.47
N PRO A 147 20.14 -3.99 -45.29
CA PRO A 147 19.11 -3.15 -45.87
C PRO A 147 18.22 -2.53 -44.78
N ALA A 148 18.02 -1.20 -44.80
CA ALA A 148 17.18 -0.50 -43.83
C ALA A 148 15.77 -1.09 -43.65
N PRO A 149 15.06 -1.57 -44.70
CA PRO A 149 13.77 -2.24 -44.53
C PRO A 149 13.84 -3.49 -43.66
N ARG A 150 14.96 -4.24 -43.70
CA ARG A 150 15.15 -5.47 -42.92
C ARG A 150 15.33 -5.15 -41.44
N VAL A 151 16.09 -4.11 -41.11
CA VAL A 151 16.27 -3.62 -39.72
C VAL A 151 14.93 -3.20 -39.14
N ARG A 152 14.19 -2.33 -39.84
CA ARG A 152 12.85 -1.87 -39.42
C ARG A 152 11.87 -3.05 -39.20
N GLN A 153 11.87 -4.03 -40.11
CA GLN A 153 11.00 -5.18 -40.00
C GLN A 153 11.35 -6.05 -38.78
N ARG A 154 12.63 -6.28 -38.51
CA ARG A 154 13.09 -7.05 -37.34
C ARG A 154 12.75 -6.34 -36.03
N VAL A 155 13.05 -5.04 -35.92
CA VAL A 155 12.71 -4.24 -34.73
C VAL A 155 11.20 -4.23 -34.50
N SER A 156 10.40 -4.04 -35.55
CA SER A 156 8.94 -4.07 -35.46
C SER A 156 8.41 -5.44 -34.97
N ARG A 157 8.94 -6.54 -35.50
CA ARG A 157 8.58 -7.90 -35.05
C ARG A 157 8.96 -8.13 -33.58
N LEU A 158 10.16 -7.73 -33.18
CA LEU A 158 10.63 -7.89 -31.81
C LEU A 158 9.80 -7.06 -30.83
N ARG A 159 9.46 -5.81 -31.19
CA ARG A 159 8.59 -4.94 -30.38
C ARG A 159 7.21 -5.57 -30.17
N ARG A 160 6.63 -6.18 -31.21
CA ARG A 160 5.35 -6.92 -31.09
C ARG A 160 5.47 -8.14 -30.19
N HIS A 161 6.58 -8.88 -30.29
CA HIS A 161 6.86 -10.04 -29.45
C HIS A 161 6.90 -9.64 -27.97
N LEU A 162 7.74 -8.67 -27.60
CA LEU A 162 7.86 -8.19 -26.21
C LEU A 162 6.54 -7.62 -25.66
N LYS A 163 5.80 -6.85 -26.47
CA LYS A 163 4.47 -6.35 -26.08
C LYS A 163 3.48 -7.47 -25.76
N THR A 164 3.52 -8.57 -26.50
CA THR A 164 2.61 -9.71 -26.29
C THR A 164 2.90 -10.40 -24.96
N HIS A 165 4.18 -10.55 -24.60
CA HIS A 165 4.58 -11.12 -23.31
C HIS A 165 4.24 -10.21 -22.13
N TRP A 166 4.52 -8.91 -22.25
CA TRP A 166 4.18 -7.94 -21.21
C TRP A 166 2.67 -7.83 -20.98
N ALA A 167 1.86 -7.82 -22.06
CA ALA A 167 0.40 -7.75 -21.96
C ALA A 167 -0.20 -8.92 -21.18
N ARG A 168 0.38 -10.13 -21.28
CA ARG A 168 -0.08 -11.31 -20.53
C ARG A 168 0.21 -11.16 -19.03
N GLU A 169 1.40 -10.70 -18.66
CA GLU A 169 1.76 -10.47 -17.25
C GLU A 169 0.88 -9.37 -16.63
N VAL A 170 0.67 -8.27 -17.35
CA VAL A 170 -0.20 -7.18 -16.90
C VAL A 170 -1.66 -7.63 -16.76
N ALA A 171 -2.17 -8.44 -17.70
CA ALA A 171 -3.53 -8.96 -17.63
C ALA A 171 -3.74 -9.87 -16.41
N LEU A 172 -2.75 -10.70 -16.04
CA LEU A 172 -2.81 -11.54 -14.84
C LEU A 172 -2.83 -10.70 -13.56
N LEU A 173 -1.97 -9.68 -13.47
CA LEU A 173 -1.95 -8.77 -12.33
C LEU A 173 -3.26 -7.98 -12.21
N ALA A 174 -3.81 -7.52 -13.33
CA ALA A 174 -5.11 -6.85 -13.35
C ALA A 174 -6.24 -7.78 -12.87
N ALA A 175 -6.27 -9.04 -13.35
CA ALA A 175 -7.25 -10.03 -12.91
C ALA A 175 -7.13 -10.33 -11.40
N LEU A 176 -5.90 -10.48 -10.89
CA LEU A 176 -5.65 -10.66 -9.46
C LEU A 176 -6.14 -9.45 -8.65
N GLY A 177 -5.87 -8.24 -9.12
CA GLY A 177 -6.36 -7.00 -8.51
C GLY A 177 -7.89 -6.95 -8.45
N VAL A 178 -8.59 -7.36 -9.52
CA VAL A 178 -10.05 -7.47 -9.53
C VAL A 178 -10.55 -8.52 -8.53
N VAL A 179 -9.91 -9.69 -8.45
CA VAL A 179 -10.28 -10.74 -7.48
C VAL A 179 -10.08 -10.26 -6.05
N ILE A 180 -8.94 -9.66 -5.73
CA ILE A 180 -8.67 -9.09 -4.40
C ILE A 180 -9.72 -8.04 -4.05
N THR A 181 -10.02 -7.14 -4.99
CA THR A 181 -11.05 -6.11 -4.80
C THR A 181 -12.42 -6.73 -4.56
N ALA A 182 -12.79 -7.77 -5.31
CA ALA A 182 -14.04 -8.50 -5.11
C ALA A 182 -14.10 -9.21 -3.75
N ILE A 183 -12.99 -9.80 -3.28
CA ILE A 183 -12.89 -10.41 -1.95
C ILE A 183 -13.05 -9.34 -0.87
N VAL A 184 -12.37 -8.21 -0.99
CA VAL A 184 -12.49 -7.09 -0.02
C VAL A 184 -13.93 -6.58 0.02
N ILE A 185 -14.55 -6.36 -1.15
CA ILE A 185 -15.96 -5.97 -1.24
C ILE A 185 -16.84 -7.02 -0.57
N TRP A 186 -16.61 -8.31 -0.84
CA TRP A 186 -17.39 -9.38 -0.26
C TRP A 186 -17.23 -9.47 1.26
N VAL A 187 -16.00 -9.32 1.79
CA VAL A 187 -15.70 -9.29 3.22
C VAL A 187 -16.38 -8.10 3.90
N VAL A 188 -16.26 -6.90 3.33
CA VAL A 188 -16.87 -5.67 3.88
C VAL A 188 -18.39 -5.70 3.78
N ARG A 189 -18.95 -6.37 2.76
CA ARG A 189 -20.40 -6.50 2.55
C ARG A 189 -20.98 -7.76 3.18
N ARG A 190 -20.18 -8.60 3.83
CA ARG A 190 -20.76 -9.68 4.62
C ARG A 190 -21.63 -9.01 5.68
N PRO A 191 -22.96 -9.23 5.67
CA PRO A 191 -23.78 -8.79 6.78
C PRO A 191 -23.15 -9.45 8.00
N SER A 192 -22.80 -8.66 9.01
CA SER A 192 -22.52 -9.22 10.32
C SER A 192 -23.76 -10.03 10.65
N GLU A 193 -23.64 -11.37 10.61
CA GLU A 193 -24.58 -12.21 11.32
C GLU A 193 -24.49 -11.69 12.74
N GLU A 194 -25.50 -10.92 13.14
CA GLU A 194 -25.75 -10.67 14.54
C GLU A 194 -25.75 -12.07 15.15
N PRO A 195 -24.77 -12.39 16.02
CA PRO A 195 -24.75 -13.69 16.64
C PRO A 195 -26.12 -13.80 17.30
N ILE A 196 -26.91 -14.79 16.86
CA ILE A 196 -28.15 -15.16 17.53
C ILE A 196 -27.71 -15.47 18.95
N ALA A 197 -27.88 -14.48 19.83
CA ALA A 197 -27.50 -14.60 21.21
C ALA A 197 -28.33 -15.77 21.74
N PRO A 198 -27.72 -16.89 22.16
CA PRO A 198 -28.45 -17.81 23.00
C PRO A 198 -28.94 -16.97 24.19
N ASN A 199 -30.21 -17.11 24.56
CA ASN A 199 -30.79 -16.52 25.77
C ASN A 199 -30.00 -17.05 26.98
N ILE A 200 -28.86 -16.43 27.26
CA ILE A 200 -28.04 -16.62 28.43
C ILE A 200 -28.39 -15.42 29.28
N HIS A 201 -29.13 -15.69 30.36
CA HIS A 201 -29.19 -14.76 31.49
C HIS A 201 -27.76 -14.29 31.78
N PRO A 202 -27.46 -12.98 31.78
CA PRO A 202 -26.10 -12.51 31.97
C PRO A 202 -25.64 -12.97 33.35
N GLU A 203 -24.83 -14.02 33.38
CA GLU A 203 -23.87 -14.18 34.45
C GLU A 203 -23.05 -12.88 34.46
N PRO A 204 -22.84 -12.25 35.62
CA PRO A 204 -21.99 -11.07 35.73
C PRO A 204 -20.62 -11.44 35.16
N SER A 205 -20.35 -10.97 33.95
CA SER A 205 -19.15 -11.31 33.18
C SER A 205 -17.94 -11.16 34.09
N ALA A 206 -17.10 -12.19 34.22
CA ALA A 206 -15.97 -12.22 35.15
C ALA A 206 -14.88 -11.16 34.88
N GLU A 207 -15.04 -10.29 33.87
CA GLU A 207 -14.04 -9.30 33.47
C GLU A 207 -13.89 -8.11 34.41
N PRO A 208 -14.95 -7.42 34.89
CA PRO A 208 -14.81 -6.30 35.82
C PRO A 208 -14.21 -6.74 37.15
N MET A 209 -14.50 -7.97 37.61
CA MET A 209 -13.92 -8.52 38.83
C MET A 209 -12.41 -8.81 38.70
N LYS A 210 -11.96 -9.32 37.55
CA LYS A 210 -10.53 -9.52 37.28
C LYS A 210 -9.78 -8.19 37.24
N MET A 211 -10.35 -7.19 36.55
CA MET A 211 -9.79 -5.85 36.46
C MET A 211 -9.70 -5.17 37.84
N ALA A 212 -10.74 -5.29 38.66
CA ALA A 212 -10.72 -4.76 40.03
C ALA A 212 -9.64 -5.43 40.90
N GLY A 213 -9.44 -6.74 40.74
CA GLY A 213 -8.37 -7.48 41.41
C GLY A 213 -6.96 -7.04 41.01
N GLU A 214 -6.73 -6.71 39.73
CA GLU A 214 -5.47 -6.15 39.24
C GLU A 214 -5.20 -4.74 39.77
N LEU A 215 -6.20 -3.86 39.72
CA LEU A 215 -6.09 -2.50 40.27
C LEU A 215 -5.77 -2.53 41.77
N ARG A 216 -6.43 -3.42 42.53
CA ARG A 216 -6.17 -3.59 43.97
C ARG A 216 -4.74 -4.06 44.23
N ARG A 217 -4.22 -5.04 43.48
CA ARG A 217 -2.83 -5.51 43.62
C ARG A 217 -1.82 -4.42 43.34
N SER A 218 -2.03 -3.64 42.27
CA SER A 218 -1.16 -2.51 41.91
C SER A 218 -1.21 -1.39 42.97
N ALA A 219 -2.40 -1.09 43.48
CA ALA A 219 -2.58 -0.06 44.52
C ALA A 219 -1.89 -0.47 45.83
N LEU A 220 -2.05 -1.71 46.29
CA LEU A 220 -1.36 -2.22 47.49
C LEU A 220 0.17 -2.13 47.36
N ALA A 221 0.73 -2.51 46.20
CA ALA A 221 2.17 -2.36 45.95
C ALA A 221 2.64 -0.88 45.98
N THR A 222 1.76 0.04 45.57
CA THR A 222 2.01 1.49 45.68
C THR A 222 1.99 1.94 47.14
N CYS A 223 1.05 1.42 47.94
CA CYS A 223 1.00 1.70 49.38
C CYS A 223 2.27 1.20 50.10
N ASP A 224 2.73 -0.01 49.78
CA ASP A 224 3.92 -0.62 50.40
C ASP A 224 5.22 0.13 50.08
N SER A 225 5.27 0.86 48.96
CA SER A 225 6.43 1.63 48.51
C SER A 225 6.33 3.15 48.75
N ALA A 226 5.22 3.63 49.32
CA ALA A 226 5.01 5.04 49.57
C ALA A 226 5.93 5.57 50.68
N THR A 227 6.67 6.63 50.40
CA THR A 227 7.57 7.30 51.37
C THR A 227 7.19 8.76 51.63
N ASP A 228 6.31 9.32 50.81
CA ASP A 228 5.84 10.70 50.85
C ASP A 228 4.31 10.78 50.71
N ASP A 229 3.74 11.96 51.00
CA ASP A 229 2.29 12.19 50.93
C ASP A 229 1.73 11.92 49.52
N GLY A 230 2.55 12.10 48.48
CA GLY A 230 2.20 11.82 47.09
C GLY A 230 1.93 10.34 46.85
N GLY A 231 2.84 9.47 47.29
CA GLY A 231 2.68 8.02 47.21
C GLY A 231 1.45 7.51 47.97
N TRP A 232 1.21 8.05 49.18
CA TRP A 232 0.04 7.67 49.99
C TRP A 232 -1.29 8.09 49.34
N LYS A 233 -1.36 9.26 48.70
CA LYS A 233 -2.54 9.69 47.94
C LYS A 233 -2.79 8.81 46.70
N ALA A 234 -1.74 8.47 45.95
CA ALA A 234 -1.84 7.60 44.78
C ALA A 234 -2.30 6.18 45.15
N CYS A 235 -1.82 5.66 46.30
CA CYS A 235 -2.30 4.43 46.92
C CYS A 235 -3.83 4.47 47.15
N LEU A 236 -4.35 5.50 47.82
CA LEU A 236 -5.78 5.65 48.10
C LEU A 236 -6.63 5.76 46.83
N GLU A 237 -6.20 6.55 45.84
CA GLU A 237 -6.90 6.68 44.56
C GLU A 237 -6.97 5.35 43.80
N GLY A 238 -5.89 4.56 43.83
CA GLY A 238 -5.87 3.21 43.25
C GLY A 238 -6.88 2.27 43.92
N LEU A 239 -6.97 2.31 45.25
CA LEU A 239 -7.94 1.52 46.02
C LEU A 239 -9.39 1.97 45.78
N ASP A 240 -9.64 3.27 45.62
CA ASP A 240 -10.97 3.81 45.30
C ASP A 240 -11.45 3.43 43.90
N ARG A 241 -10.56 3.46 42.90
CA ARG A 241 -10.89 2.94 41.56
C ARG A 241 -11.19 1.44 41.57
N ALA A 242 -10.45 0.65 42.34
CA ALA A 242 -10.73 -0.77 42.51
C ALA A 242 -12.09 -0.99 43.21
N LYS A 243 -12.42 -0.20 44.23
CA LYS A 243 -13.71 -0.24 44.94
C LYS A 243 -14.90 0.11 44.04
N ALA A 244 -14.72 1.05 43.11
CA ALA A 244 -15.77 1.42 42.15
C ALA A 244 -16.17 0.23 41.24
N LEU A 245 -15.23 -0.68 40.95
CA LEU A 245 -15.47 -1.88 40.16
C LEU A 245 -15.89 -3.10 40.99
N ASP A 246 -15.36 -3.22 42.22
CA ASP A 246 -15.65 -4.31 43.16
C ASP A 246 -15.71 -3.78 44.60
N PRO A 247 -16.89 -3.31 45.05
CA PRO A 247 -17.09 -2.83 46.42
C PRO A 247 -16.88 -3.92 47.47
N ALA A 248 -17.12 -5.19 47.14
CA ALA A 248 -17.00 -6.29 48.09
C ALA A 248 -15.54 -6.54 48.47
N GLY A 249 -14.62 -6.48 47.50
CA GLY A 249 -13.19 -6.69 47.77
C GLY A 249 -12.49 -5.54 48.51
N ASP A 250 -13.12 -4.37 48.66
CA ASP A 250 -12.63 -3.29 49.55
C ASP A 250 -12.68 -3.72 51.04
N ASN A 251 -13.50 -4.72 51.39
CA ASN A 251 -13.60 -5.25 52.75
C ASN A 251 -12.48 -6.25 53.11
N THR A 252 -11.53 -6.52 52.21
CA THR A 252 -10.42 -7.43 52.51
C THR A 252 -9.49 -6.83 53.58
N PRO A 253 -8.95 -7.63 54.52
CA PRO A 253 -8.09 -7.12 55.59
C PRO A 253 -6.86 -6.34 55.10
N ALA A 254 -6.29 -6.73 53.95
CA ALA A 254 -5.16 -6.06 53.34
C ALA A 254 -5.50 -4.62 52.90
N VAL A 255 -6.66 -4.44 52.23
CA VAL A 255 -7.12 -3.12 51.79
C VAL A 255 -7.46 -2.22 52.97
N GLN A 256 -8.14 -2.75 53.98
CA GLN A 256 -8.48 -1.99 55.19
C GLN A 256 -7.24 -1.55 55.98
N THR A 257 -6.21 -2.40 56.04
CA THR A 257 -4.94 -2.06 56.68
C THR A 257 -4.21 -0.97 55.89
N ALA A 258 -4.12 -1.10 54.56
CA ALA A 258 -3.49 -0.10 53.71
C ALA A 258 -4.19 1.26 53.77
N ARG A 259 -5.53 1.29 53.78
CA ARG A 259 -6.31 2.53 53.95
C ARG A 259 -6.03 3.22 55.28
N ARG A 260 -6.02 2.45 56.38
CA ARG A 260 -5.71 3.01 57.71
C ARG A 260 -4.29 3.59 57.77
N SER A 261 -3.30 2.88 57.23
CA SER A 261 -1.92 3.38 57.19
C SER A 261 -1.82 4.66 56.37
N ALA A 262 -2.47 4.72 55.21
CA ALA A 262 -2.49 5.92 54.37
C ALA A 262 -3.17 7.10 55.08
N GLU A 263 -4.29 6.87 55.76
CA GLU A 263 -5.00 7.88 56.55
C GLU A 263 -4.16 8.38 57.74
N GLU A 264 -3.47 7.50 58.45
CA GLU A 264 -2.58 7.86 59.56
C GLU A 264 -1.39 8.70 59.07
N HIS A 265 -0.80 8.35 57.92
CA HIS A 265 0.29 9.10 57.32
C HIS A 265 -0.15 10.48 56.82
N LEU A 266 -1.32 10.57 56.19
CA LEU A 266 -1.88 11.82 55.67
C LEU A 266 -2.55 12.68 56.75
N ALA A 267 -2.75 12.14 57.96
CA ALA A 267 -3.31 12.89 59.06
C ALA A 267 -2.42 14.11 59.36
N PRO A 268 -3.00 15.32 59.49
CA PRO A 268 -2.23 16.49 59.88
C PRO A 268 -1.46 16.18 61.16
N ARG A 269 -0.13 16.31 61.14
CA ARG A 269 0.66 16.20 62.37
C ARG A 269 0.07 17.16 63.36
N ARG A 270 -0.55 16.63 64.42
CA ARG A 270 -1.01 17.44 65.54
C ARG A 270 0.24 18.13 66.08
N GLY A 271 0.37 19.42 65.79
CA GLY A 271 1.45 20.22 66.34
C GLY A 271 1.42 20.07 67.87
N PRO A 272 2.58 20.17 68.54
CA PRO A 272 2.64 20.08 69.99
C PRO A 272 1.65 21.09 70.57
N THR A 273 0.57 20.59 71.17
CA THR A 273 -0.38 21.40 71.92
C THR A 273 0.43 22.08 73.01
N LYS A 274 0.40 23.40 73.04
CA LYS A 274 1.26 24.25 73.87
C LYS A 274 0.87 24.24 75.36
N ASP A 275 0.11 23.24 75.80
CA ASP A 275 -0.48 23.14 77.12
C ASP A 275 -0.03 21.84 77.80
N ASP A 276 1.23 21.79 78.24
CA ASP A 276 1.70 20.84 79.25
C ASP A 276 2.85 21.48 80.05
N ASN A 277 2.49 22.47 80.88
CA ASN A 277 3.25 22.82 82.07
C ASN A 277 2.80 21.91 83.22
N ILE A 278 3.10 20.61 83.13
CA ILE A 278 2.83 19.63 84.19
C ILE A 278 4.17 19.10 84.70
N THR A 279 4.48 19.53 85.92
CA THR A 279 5.52 19.05 86.82
C THR A 279 5.61 17.52 86.86
N PRO A 280 6.81 16.91 86.79
CA PRO A 280 6.96 15.46 86.87
C PRO A 280 6.64 14.94 88.29
N PRO A 281 5.89 13.84 88.44
CA PRO A 281 5.71 13.17 89.73
C PRO A 281 6.98 12.39 90.15
N PRO A 282 7.23 12.25 91.47
CA PRO A 282 8.44 11.66 92.00
C PRO A 282 8.51 10.14 91.80
N VAL A 283 9.73 9.69 91.52
CA VAL A 283 10.17 8.30 91.35
C VAL A 283 9.98 7.49 92.63
N PRO A 284 9.28 6.34 92.62
CA PRO A 284 9.44 5.34 93.66
C PRO A 284 10.54 4.35 93.27
N THR A 285 11.59 4.35 94.09
CA THR A 285 12.63 3.34 94.17
C THR A 285 12.02 2.02 94.63
N SER A 286 12.18 0.92 93.87
CA SER A 286 12.01 -0.43 94.41
C SER A 286 13.13 -1.33 93.93
N LYS A 287 13.80 -1.91 94.93
CA LYS A 287 14.97 -2.78 94.86
C LYS A 287 14.58 -4.26 94.72
N PHE A 288 15.59 -5.07 94.39
CA PHE A 288 15.74 -6.53 94.49
C PHE A 288 15.40 -7.39 93.26
N ASP A 289 16.43 -7.59 92.40
CA ASP A 289 17.36 -8.74 92.31
C ASP A 289 16.78 -10.21 92.22
N PRO A 290 17.59 -11.25 91.94
CA PRO A 290 17.87 -11.75 90.59
C PRO A 290 17.88 -13.31 90.50
N LEU A 291 17.36 -13.94 89.45
CA LEU A 291 17.64 -15.37 89.24
C LEU A 291 17.84 -15.72 87.76
N ASP A 292 19.10 -16.10 87.50
CA ASP A 292 19.55 -17.22 86.68
C ASP A 292 18.50 -17.96 85.83
N SER A 293 18.75 -18.09 84.53
CA SER A 293 19.06 -19.42 83.99
C SER A 293 19.67 -19.37 82.59
N LYS A 294 20.81 -20.06 82.49
CA LYS A 294 21.53 -20.46 81.28
C LYS A 294 20.61 -21.12 80.24
N SER A 295 20.86 -20.83 78.96
CA SER A 295 21.10 -21.85 77.92
C SER A 295 21.60 -21.18 76.64
N GLY A 296 22.84 -21.51 76.26
CA GLY A 296 23.50 -21.10 75.04
C GLY A 296 23.13 -21.94 73.80
N PRO A 297 23.88 -21.80 72.70
CA PRO A 297 23.34 -21.67 71.34
C PRO A 297 23.45 -22.94 70.49
N VAL A 298 22.58 -23.09 69.49
CA VAL A 298 22.82 -23.99 68.35
C VAL A 298 22.63 -23.23 67.04
N PHE A 299 23.77 -22.91 66.43
CA PHE A 299 23.90 -22.59 65.02
C PHE A 299 23.34 -23.73 64.18
N SER A 300 22.46 -23.43 63.22
CA SER A 300 22.24 -24.28 62.05
C SER A 300 22.30 -23.42 60.80
N LYS A 301 23.49 -23.44 60.19
CA LYS A 301 23.74 -23.01 58.82
C LYS A 301 22.83 -23.83 57.90
N LYS A 302 21.96 -23.20 57.12
CA LYS A 302 21.35 -23.86 55.96
C LYS A 302 21.87 -23.20 54.69
N ALA A 303 22.49 -24.07 53.89
CA ALA A 303 23.27 -23.76 52.72
C ALA A 303 22.45 -23.22 51.56
N THR A 304 23.09 -22.31 50.84
CA THR A 304 22.93 -21.99 49.43
C THR A 304 22.83 -23.26 48.56
N PRO A 305 21.92 -23.31 47.58
CA PRO A 305 22.16 -24.06 46.36
C PRO A 305 22.58 -23.12 45.23
N ALA A 306 23.76 -23.41 44.68
CA ALA A 306 24.32 -22.88 43.45
C ALA A 306 23.49 -23.33 42.20
N PRO A 307 23.72 -22.73 41.02
CA PRO A 307 22.80 -22.79 39.88
C PRO A 307 22.96 -24.09 39.08
N SER A 308 21.86 -24.80 38.86
CA SER A 308 21.84 -25.96 37.96
C SER A 308 21.72 -25.51 36.50
N ALA A 309 22.78 -25.90 35.79
CA ALA A 309 23.00 -25.98 34.37
C ALA A 309 21.79 -26.18 33.44
N ILE A 310 21.90 -25.47 32.32
CA ILE A 310 21.29 -25.67 31.01
C ILE A 310 21.42 -27.14 30.56
N PRO A 311 20.35 -27.71 29.97
CA PRO A 311 20.51 -28.66 28.88
C PRO A 311 19.77 -28.22 27.61
N THR A 312 20.53 -28.10 26.52
CA THR A 312 20.07 -28.15 25.12
C THR A 312 21.20 -28.84 24.33
N PRO A 313 20.99 -29.42 23.14
CA PRO A 313 19.80 -30.00 22.51
C PRO A 313 20.03 -31.48 22.14
N THR A 314 18.99 -32.31 22.05
CA THR A 314 19.11 -33.62 21.37
C THR A 314 17.79 -33.95 20.69
N GLY A 315 17.83 -34.15 19.36
CA GLY A 315 16.74 -34.78 18.61
C GLY A 315 16.35 -34.03 17.35
N MET A 316 17.17 -34.11 16.31
CA MET A 316 16.73 -33.92 14.93
C MET A 316 15.91 -35.16 14.49
N PRO A 317 14.65 -35.02 14.04
CA PRO A 317 13.98 -36.09 13.31
C PRO A 317 14.43 -36.09 11.84
N LYS A 318 14.87 -37.28 11.45
CA LYS A 318 15.21 -37.82 10.11
C LYS A 318 14.42 -37.19 8.95
N ALA A 319 15.16 -36.78 7.92
CA ALA A 319 14.65 -36.41 6.61
C ALA A 319 13.89 -37.57 5.95
N ALA A 320 12.66 -37.29 5.51
CA ALA A 320 11.88 -38.18 4.65
C ALA A 320 12.43 -38.15 3.20
N PRO A 321 12.39 -39.27 2.47
CA PRO A 321 12.89 -39.33 1.09
C PRO A 321 12.02 -38.53 0.11
N LYS A 322 12.68 -37.82 -0.81
CA LYS A 322 12.08 -37.08 -1.93
C LYS A 322 11.27 -38.03 -2.83
N PRO A 323 10.03 -37.68 -3.23
CA PRO A 323 9.37 -38.35 -4.34
C PRO A 323 10.04 -37.97 -5.67
N THR A 324 10.29 -39.00 -6.47
CA THR A 324 10.81 -38.98 -7.84
C THR A 324 9.89 -38.19 -8.78
N PRO A 325 10.42 -37.48 -9.81
CA PRO A 325 9.59 -36.82 -10.81
C PRO A 325 8.87 -37.86 -11.68
N THR A 326 7.54 -37.81 -11.69
CA THR A 326 6.71 -38.57 -12.64
C THR A 326 6.83 -37.94 -14.03
N GLU A 327 7.24 -38.76 -14.99
CA GLU A 327 7.28 -38.45 -16.42
C GLU A 327 5.85 -38.15 -16.95
N PRO A 328 5.62 -37.03 -17.66
CA PRO A 328 4.31 -36.74 -18.23
C PRO A 328 4.03 -37.65 -19.44
N PRO A 329 2.78 -38.11 -19.64
CA PRO A 329 2.43 -38.95 -20.77
C PRO A 329 2.56 -38.19 -22.11
N PRO A 330 2.91 -38.88 -23.22
CA PRO A 330 3.06 -38.26 -24.52
C PRO A 330 1.72 -37.74 -25.07
N MET A 331 1.73 -36.48 -25.50
CA MET A 331 0.59 -35.87 -26.20
C MET A 331 0.34 -36.55 -27.56
N PRO A 332 -0.93 -36.72 -27.97
CA PRO A 332 -1.28 -37.31 -29.25
C PRO A 332 -0.91 -36.37 -30.41
N GLN A 333 -0.12 -36.90 -31.36
CA GLN A 333 0.23 -36.22 -32.61
C GLN A 333 -1.02 -36.01 -33.47
N LYS A 334 -1.38 -34.74 -33.67
CA LYS A 334 -2.42 -34.34 -34.62
C LYS A 334 -1.82 -34.36 -36.02
N LYS A 335 -2.08 -35.43 -36.76
CA LYS A 335 -1.89 -35.49 -38.22
C LYS A 335 -2.89 -34.52 -38.86
N SER A 336 -2.39 -33.47 -39.50
CA SER A 336 -3.15 -32.73 -40.50
C SER A 336 -2.35 -32.73 -41.80
N SER A 337 -2.67 -33.74 -42.62
CA SER A 337 -2.52 -33.68 -44.06
C SER A 337 -3.35 -32.50 -44.56
N ILE A 338 -2.71 -31.54 -45.22
CA ILE A 338 -3.42 -30.63 -46.13
C ILE A 338 -2.79 -30.87 -47.49
N ASP A 339 -3.57 -31.58 -48.29
CA ASP A 339 -3.36 -31.79 -49.70
C ASP A 339 -3.34 -30.44 -50.45
N SER A 340 -2.42 -30.43 -51.40
CA SER A 340 -2.40 -29.65 -52.63
C SER A 340 -3.77 -29.30 -53.19
N MET A 341 -4.02 -28.01 -53.41
CA MET A 341 -5.05 -27.53 -54.31
C MET A 341 -4.43 -26.52 -55.30
N THR A 342 -4.27 -27.01 -56.52
CA THR A 342 -3.93 -26.30 -57.76
C THR A 342 -4.96 -25.21 -58.07
N PRO A 343 -4.58 -24.02 -58.59
CA PRO A 343 -5.54 -23.06 -59.14
C PRO A 343 -5.82 -23.35 -60.62
N PRO A 344 -7.08 -23.29 -61.10
CA PRO A 344 -7.38 -23.18 -62.52
C PRO A 344 -7.32 -21.71 -62.96
N GLY A 345 -6.79 -21.50 -64.16
CA GLY A 345 -6.78 -20.22 -64.85
C GLY A 345 -8.04 -19.97 -65.67
N LEU A 346 -8.08 -18.72 -66.16
CA LEU A 346 -8.78 -18.21 -67.36
C LEU A 346 -10.32 -18.28 -67.36
N GLU A 347 -10.97 -17.12 -67.38
CA GLU A 347 -11.68 -16.68 -68.58
C GLU A 347 -12.02 -15.19 -68.59
N SER A 348 -11.97 -14.66 -69.80
CA SER A 348 -12.25 -13.31 -70.27
C SER A 348 -13.75 -13.04 -70.41
N VAL A 349 -14.23 -11.86 -69.97
CA VAL A 349 -15.45 -11.26 -70.53
C VAL A 349 -15.26 -9.75 -70.74
N THR A 350 -15.51 -9.38 -71.99
CA THR A 350 -15.62 -8.05 -72.60
C THR A 350 -16.92 -7.34 -72.24
N GLY A 351 -16.92 -6.00 -72.21
CA GLY A 351 -18.13 -5.15 -72.32
C GLY A 351 -18.11 -4.00 -71.31
N SER A 352 -17.74 -2.76 -71.67
CA SER A 352 -18.44 -1.75 -72.48
C SER A 352 -19.42 -0.88 -71.65
N GLY A 353 -19.20 0.45 -71.67
CA GLY A 353 -20.03 1.50 -71.04
C GLY A 353 -19.19 2.45 -70.17
N SER A 354 -18.54 3.49 -70.70
CA SER A 354 -19.04 4.78 -71.23
C SER A 354 -19.43 5.81 -70.14
N GLY A 355 -18.76 6.97 -70.18
CA GLY A 355 -19.04 8.21 -69.42
C GLY A 355 -18.05 8.47 -68.27
N GLY A 356 -17.29 9.56 -68.18
CA GLY A 356 -17.21 10.79 -68.96
C GLY A 356 -16.76 11.95 -68.04
N GLY A 357 -15.61 12.57 -68.36
CA GLY A 357 -15.16 13.90 -67.90
C GLY A 357 -14.72 14.03 -66.43
N SER A 358 -13.79 14.90 -66.01
CA SER A 358 -12.94 15.91 -66.67
C SER A 358 -11.94 16.42 -65.61
N GLY A 359 -10.77 16.90 -66.04
CA GLY A 359 -9.80 17.71 -65.24
C GLY A 359 -8.43 17.06 -65.13
N VAL A 360 -7.50 17.18 -66.10
CA VAL A 360 -6.65 18.34 -66.49
C VAL A 360 -5.60 18.73 -65.44
N GLY A 361 -4.32 18.59 -65.82
CA GLY A 361 -3.12 19.14 -65.17
C GLY A 361 -1.96 18.12 -65.12
N VAL A 362 -1.31 17.75 -66.24
CA VAL A 362 -0.20 18.43 -66.96
C VAL A 362 1.12 18.55 -66.17
N GLY A 363 2.19 17.94 -66.71
CA GLY A 363 3.60 18.23 -66.43
C GLY A 363 4.40 17.01 -65.96
N SER A 364 4.79 16.02 -66.77
CA SER A 364 5.80 16.02 -67.86
C SER A 364 7.24 16.40 -67.46
N LYS A 365 8.11 15.39 -67.36
CA LYS A 365 9.45 15.21 -68.00
C LYS A 365 10.15 14.05 -67.26
N ALA A 366 10.29 12.82 -67.78
CA ALA A 366 10.89 12.32 -69.02
C ALA A 366 12.43 12.37 -69.06
N SER A 367 12.97 11.23 -69.52
CA SER A 367 14.32 10.97 -70.04
C SER A 367 15.40 10.61 -69.03
N SER A 368 16.35 9.70 -69.30
CA SER A 368 16.54 8.57 -70.23
C SER A 368 18.02 8.16 -70.07
N ALA A 369 18.39 7.03 -70.70
CA ALA A 369 19.74 6.51 -70.94
C ALA A 369 20.35 5.66 -69.80
N LYS A 370 20.60 4.34 -69.93
CA LYS A 370 21.22 3.47 -70.97
C LYS A 370 22.76 3.44 -70.88
N MET A 371 23.26 2.20 -70.73
CA MET A 371 24.54 1.61 -71.17
C MET A 371 25.51 1.04 -70.11
N ALA A 372 25.66 -0.28 -70.24
CA ALA A 372 26.91 -1.05 -70.41
C ALA A 372 27.97 -1.11 -69.29
N GLY A 373 28.47 -2.32 -69.04
CA GLY A 373 29.79 -2.48 -68.43
C GLY A 373 30.03 -3.79 -67.68
N SER A 374 30.27 -4.87 -68.42
CA SER A 374 30.86 -6.12 -67.94
C SER A 374 32.23 -5.88 -67.28
N LYS A 375 32.55 -6.57 -66.17
CA LYS A 375 33.89 -7.14 -65.92
C LYS A 375 33.94 -8.07 -64.70
N SER A 376 34.22 -9.33 -64.99
CA SER A 376 34.71 -10.36 -64.10
C SER A 376 36.19 -10.11 -63.78
N VAL A 377 36.63 -10.12 -62.51
CA VAL A 377 38.02 -10.40 -62.11
C VAL A 377 38.09 -11.05 -60.72
N ALA A 378 38.59 -12.30 -60.74
CA ALA A 378 39.47 -13.01 -59.81
C ALA A 378 39.42 -12.85 -58.27
N LYS A 379 39.24 -14.01 -57.62
CA LYS A 379 39.81 -14.41 -56.31
C LYS A 379 41.30 -14.03 -56.18
N PRO A 380 41.76 -13.78 -54.94
CA PRO A 380 42.72 -14.72 -54.36
C PRO A 380 42.44 -15.08 -52.88
N ALA A 381 42.76 -16.32 -52.53
CA ALA A 381 43.03 -16.79 -51.16
C ALA A 381 44.58 -16.92 -51.00
N PRO A 382 45.10 -17.45 -49.87
CA PRO A 382 45.14 -16.87 -48.53
C PRO A 382 46.60 -16.60 -48.09
N LYS A 383 46.85 -15.62 -47.20
CA LYS A 383 48.14 -15.51 -46.51
C LYS A 383 48.02 -15.99 -45.07
N LYS A 384 48.61 -17.16 -44.81
CA LYS A 384 49.11 -17.58 -43.49
C LYS A 384 50.24 -16.64 -43.08
N GLY A 385 50.22 -16.17 -41.85
CA GLY A 385 51.32 -15.46 -41.23
C GLY A 385 51.12 -15.48 -39.72
N GLY A 386 51.77 -16.43 -39.06
CA GLY A 386 51.85 -16.45 -37.61
C GLY A 386 52.78 -15.35 -37.12
N SER A 387 52.49 -14.82 -35.93
CA SER A 387 53.51 -14.19 -35.10
C SER A 387 53.21 -14.50 -33.64
N LYS A 388 54.12 -15.26 -33.03
CA LYS A 388 54.32 -15.38 -31.59
C LYS A 388 54.97 -14.10 -31.07
N ALA A 389 54.49 -13.62 -29.93
CA ALA A 389 55.26 -12.90 -28.90
C ALA A 389 54.43 -13.09 -27.62
N ASP A 390 54.82 -13.92 -26.65
CA ASP A 390 55.97 -13.81 -25.75
C ASP A 390 56.16 -12.38 -25.24
N TYR A 391 55.52 -12.08 -24.12
CA TYR A 391 56.02 -11.16 -23.10
C TYR A 391 55.76 -11.80 -21.73
N GLY A 392 56.85 -12.22 -21.09
CA GLY A 392 56.88 -12.64 -19.70
C GLY A 392 57.33 -11.52 -18.77
N GLY A 393 57.24 -11.80 -17.47
CA GLY A 393 57.83 -11.04 -16.37
C GLY A 393 56.99 -9.83 -15.92
N SER A 394 56.86 -9.51 -14.64
CA SER A 394 57.61 -9.94 -13.46
C SER A 394 56.81 -9.66 -12.18
N SER A 395 57.08 -10.48 -11.16
CA SER A 395 56.69 -10.31 -9.76
C SER A 395 57.07 -8.95 -9.18
N LEU A 396 56.20 -8.42 -8.32
CA LEU A 396 56.48 -8.11 -6.91
C LEU A 396 55.16 -8.19 -6.13
#